data_AF-A0A6M3LX22-F1
#
_entry.id   AF-A0A6M3LX22-F1
#
_cell.length_a   1.000
_cell.length_b   1.000
_cell.length_c   1.000
_cell.angle_alpha   90.00
_cell.angle_beta   90.00
_cell.angle_gamma   90.00
#
_symmetry.space_group_name_H-M   'P 1'
#
loop_
_entity.id
_entity.type
_entity.pdbx_description
1 polymer ?
#
loop_
_entity_poly.entity_id
_entity_poly.type
_entity_poly.pdbx_seq_one_letter_code
_entity_poly.pdbx_strand_id
1 'polypeptide(L)' 'MSLEYCLACGEPTGRAGRGDDSIYCDCGSGPFCIECWRCHICEFKSEEDDSE' A
#
# COMPACT_ATOMS: atom_id res chain seq x y z
N MET A 1 -4.14 -9.12 19.31
CA MET A 1 -3.77 -8.23 18.20
C MET A 1 -3.64 -9.08 16.96
N SER A 2 -4.47 -8.86 15.94
CA SER A 2 -4.38 -9.51 14.64
C SER A 2 -3.49 -8.66 13.74
N LEU A 3 -2.38 -9.22 13.26
CA LEU A 3 -1.49 -8.60 12.29
C LEU A 3 -2.16 -8.57 10.92
N GLU A 4 -2.02 -7.46 10.19
CA GLU A 4 -2.37 -7.42 8.77
C GLU A 4 -1.15 -7.80 7.93
N TYR A 5 -1.38 -8.54 6.85
CA TYR A 5 -0.35 -9.08 5.98
C TYR A 5 -0.38 -8.39 4.62
N CYS A 6 0.81 -8.10 4.08
CA CYS A 6 0.97 -7.42 2.81
C CYS A 6 0.39 -8.29 1.68
N LEU A 7 -0.49 -7.71 0.86
CA LEU A 7 -1.08 -8.39 -0.29
C LEU A 7 -0.04 -8.81 -1.34
N ALA A 8 1.06 -8.05 -1.46
CA ALA A 8 2.09 -8.28 -2.48
C ALA A 8 3.14 -9.34 -2.07
N CYS A 9 3.63 -9.30 -0.83
CA CYS A 9 4.70 -10.19 -0.36
C CYS A 9 4.27 -11.22 0.69
N GLY A 10 3.06 -11.10 1.25
CA GLY A 10 2.56 -12.00 2.30
C GLY A 10 3.16 -11.76 3.69
N GLU A 11 4.14 -10.85 3.83
CA GLU A 11 4.78 -10.54 5.12
C GLU A 11 3.87 -9.66 6.00
N PRO A 12 3.97 -9.77 7.34
CA PRO A 12 3.23 -8.90 8.23
C PRO A 12 3.62 -7.44 7.97
N THR A 13 2.63 -6.57 7.78
CA THR A 13 2.85 -5.14 7.49
C THR A 13 3.50 -4.38 8.66
N GLY A 14 3.62 -5.02 9.83
CA GLY A 14 4.07 -4.41 11.07
C GLY A 14 3.05 -3.45 11.68
N ARG A 15 1.90 -3.27 11.03
CA ARG A 15 0.77 -2.45 11.48
C ARG A 15 -0.35 -3.39 11.88
N ALA A 16 -0.69 -3.37 13.17
CA ALA A 16 -1.54 -4.39 13.79
C ALA A 16 -2.85 -3.76 14.29
N GLY A 17 -3.83 -3.62 13.39
CA GLY A 17 -5.19 -3.29 13.82
C GLY A 17 -6.03 -2.66 12.73
N ARG A 18 -7.30 -3.09 12.65
CA ARG A 18 -8.35 -2.46 11.85
C ARG A 18 -8.57 -1.03 12.35
N GLY A 19 -7.79 -0.08 11.85
CA GLY A 19 -7.75 1.33 12.29
C GLY A 19 -6.36 1.92 12.51
N ASP A 20 -5.30 1.13 12.41
CA ASP A 20 -3.91 1.55 12.69
C ASP A 20 -3.11 1.58 11.37
N ASP A 21 -3.28 2.65 10.59
CA ASP A 21 -2.38 3.03 9.49
C ASP A 21 -2.14 2.00 8.34
N SER A 22 -2.98 0.99 8.15
CA SER A 22 -2.79 0.04 7.04
C SER A 22 -2.87 0.73 5.68
N ILE A 23 -1.92 0.38 4.80
CA ILE A 23 -1.71 1.10 3.56
C ILE A 23 -2.48 0.43 2.42
N TYR A 24 -3.49 1.11 1.89
CA TYR A 24 -4.30 0.65 0.77
C TYR A 24 -4.12 1.59 -0.42
N CYS A 25 -4.20 1.04 -1.63
CA CYS A 25 -4.26 1.80 -2.87
C CYS A 25 -5.68 2.34 -3.10
N ASP A 26 -5.80 3.45 -3.83
CA ASP A 26 -7.07 4.03 -4.26
C ASP A 26 -7.92 3.07 -5.10
N CYS A 27 -7.31 2.10 -5.78
CA CYS A 27 -8.03 1.03 -6.47
C CYS A 27 -8.65 -0.02 -5.53
N GLY A 28 -8.49 0.13 -4.21
CA GLY A 28 -8.96 -0.80 -3.19
C GLY A 28 -8.04 -2.00 -2.95
N SER A 29 -6.88 -2.04 -3.61
CA SER A 29 -5.88 -3.09 -3.37
C SER A 29 -5.10 -2.82 -2.08
N GLY A 30 -4.84 -3.86 -1.29
CA GLY A 30 -4.08 -3.76 -0.03
C GLY A 30 -4.61 -4.75 1.01
N PRO A 31 -4.05 -4.74 2.24
CA PRO A 31 -3.04 -3.80 2.73
C PRO A 31 -1.64 -4.11 2.19
N PHE A 32 -0.79 -3.10 2.06
CA PHE A 32 0.62 -3.23 1.65
C PHE A 32 1.56 -2.89 2.81
N CYS A 33 2.74 -3.51 2.83
CA CYS A 33 3.85 -2.99 3.63
C CYS A 33 4.42 -1.72 2.99
N ILE A 34 5.16 -0.91 3.75
CA ILE A 34 5.72 0.36 3.27
C ILE A 34 6.63 0.18 2.04
N GLU A 35 7.33 -0.95 1.93
CA GLU A 35 8.21 -1.25 0.80
C GLU A 35 7.42 -1.57 -0.46
N CYS A 36 6.45 -2.50 -0.38
CA CYS A 36 5.58 -2.83 -1.49
C CYS A 36 4.71 -1.65 -1.92
N TRP A 37 4.26 -0.81 -0.98
CA TRP A 37 3.52 0.41 -1.26
C TRP A 37 4.35 1.41 -2.06
N ARG A 38 5.61 1.64 -1.68
CA ARG A 38 6.53 2.52 -2.44
C ARG A 38 6.70 2.05 -3.87
N CYS A 39 6.86 0.74 -4.09
CA CYS A 39 6.91 0.19 -5.45
C CYS A 39 5.57 0.36 -6.18
N HIS A 40 4.44 0.13 -5.52
CA HIS A 40 3.11 0.22 -6.12
C HIS A 40 2.75 1.64 -6.58
N ILE A 41 3.07 2.68 -5.80
CA ILE A 41 2.84 4.08 -6.21
C ILE A 41 3.77 4.51 -7.33
N CYS A 42 5.02 4.03 -7.35
CA CYS A 42 5.96 4.35 -8.44
C CYS A 42 5.44 3.87 -9.80
N GLU A 43 4.66 2.79 -9.85
CA GLU A 43 4.03 2.29 -11.08
C GLU A 43 2.75 3.06 -11.47
N PHE A 44 2.08 3.72 -10.53
CA PHE A 44 0.85 4.49 -10.78
C PHE A 44 1.09 5.98 -11.08
N LYS A 45 2.34 6.46 -10.97
CA LYS A 45 2.72 7.87 -11.16
C LYS A 45 3.09 8.26 -12.59
N SER A 46 2.45 7.66 -13.60
CA SER A 46 2.77 7.95 -15.00
C SER A 46 1.84 8.93 -15.71
N GLU A 47 0.75 9.44 -15.12
CA GLU A 47 -0.21 10.28 -15.85
C GLU A 47 -0.86 11.37 -14.98
N GLU A 48 -0.06 12.30 -14.47
CA GLU A 48 -0.50 13.70 -14.40
C GLU A 48 0.46 14.52 -15.26
N ASP A 49 0.12 14.49 -16.54
CA ASP A 49 0.45 15.49 -17.54
C ASP A 49 -0.02 16.85 -17.00
N ASP A 50 0.89 17.61 -16.37
CA ASP A 50 0.76 19.06 -16.28
C ASP A 50 1.61 19.63 -17.42
N SER A 51 1.07 19.47 -18.63
CA SER A 51 1.33 20.44 -19.68
C SER A 51 0.81 21.79 -19.19
N GLU A 52 1.70 22.74 -18.91
CA GLU A 52 1.61 24.17 -19.27
C GLU A 52 2.91 24.94 -19.01
#